data_AF-A0A811YPB9-F1
#
_entry.id   AF-A0A811YPB9-F1
#
_cell.length_a   1.000
_cell.length_b   1.000
_cell.length_c   1.000
_cell.angle_alpha   90.00
_cell.angle_beta   90.00
_cell.angle_gamma   90.00
#
_symmetry.space_group_name_H-M   'P 1'
#
loop_
_entity.id
_entity.type
_entity.pdbx_description
1 polymer ?
#
loop_
_entity_poly.entity_id
_entity_poly.type
_entity_poly.pdbx_seq_one_letter_code
_entity_poly.pdbx_strand_id
1 'polypeptide(L)'
;MTNEEPLPKKVRLSETDIKVMARDEFILRWKQYEAYVQALEGKYTDLNSNDGLRESEEKLKQQTRELEVQECSTQIQYLKQVQQPSVAQLRSTMVDPAINLFFFKMKGELEQTKDNLEQAQNELSAWKFMPDRGLMASDSTEEVTTSEKFPF
;
A
#
# COMPACT_ATOMS: atom_id res chain seq x y z
N MET A 1 -17.82 3.89 47.70
CA MET A 1 -18.54 3.32 48.86
C MET A 1 -19.73 2.54 48.33
N THR A 2 -19.53 1.29 47.89
CA THR A 2 -20.66 0.43 47.47
C THR A 2 -21.24 -0.19 48.72
N ASN A 3 -22.29 0.44 49.26
CA ASN A 3 -23.17 -0.19 50.25
C ASN A 3 -23.96 -1.30 49.53
N GLU A 4 -23.32 -2.44 49.30
CA GLU A 4 -24.03 -3.66 48.94
C GLU A 4 -24.76 -4.13 50.20
N GLU A 5 -26.07 -3.97 50.21
CA GLU A 5 -26.95 -4.54 51.22
C GLU A 5 -26.75 -6.07 51.24
N PRO A 6 -26.49 -6.68 52.41
CA PRO A 6 -26.11 -8.09 52.46
C PRO A 6 -27.23 -8.95 51.89
N LEU A 7 -26.91 -9.70 50.84
CA LEU A 7 -27.83 -10.61 50.17
C LEU A 7 -28.54 -11.53 51.18
N PRO A 8 -29.88 -11.68 51.09
CA PRO A 8 -30.61 -12.62 51.91
C PRO A 8 -29.98 -14.01 51.83
N LYS A 9 -29.85 -14.71 52.96
CA LYS A 9 -29.24 -16.05 52.97
C LYS A 9 -30.21 -17.06 52.36
N LYS A 10 -29.71 -17.93 51.47
CA LYS A 10 -30.49 -19.02 50.90
C LYS A 10 -30.99 -19.95 52.00
N VAL A 11 -32.31 -20.00 52.17
CA VAL A 11 -32.95 -20.96 53.07
C VAL A 11 -32.80 -22.37 52.50
N ARG A 12 -32.37 -23.32 53.33
CA ARG A 12 -32.33 -24.76 53.04
C ARG A 12 -33.18 -25.45 54.09
N LEU A 13 -34.18 -26.21 53.66
CA LEU A 13 -35.02 -27.05 54.53
C LEU A 13 -34.92 -28.48 54.03
N SER A 14 -34.76 -29.44 54.94
CA SER A 14 -34.87 -30.86 54.62
C SER A 14 -36.34 -31.29 54.58
N GLU A 15 -36.63 -32.42 53.94
CA GLU A 15 -38.00 -32.95 53.87
C GLU A 15 -38.58 -33.26 55.26
N THR A 16 -37.72 -33.64 56.21
CA THR A 16 -38.11 -33.84 57.61
C THR A 16 -38.49 -32.53 58.29
N ASP A 17 -37.74 -31.45 58.06
CA ASP A 17 -38.05 -30.13 58.63
C ASP A 17 -39.41 -29.64 58.15
N ILE A 18 -39.70 -29.82 56.85
CA ILE A 18 -40.98 -29.42 56.25
C ILE A 18 -42.16 -30.17 56.87
N LYS A 19 -41.99 -31.44 57.24
CA LYS A 19 -43.05 -32.29 57.83
C LYS A 19 -43.33 -31.98 59.30
N VAL A 20 -42.35 -31.46 60.04
CA VAL A 20 -42.48 -31.21 61.50
C VAL A 20 -42.62 -29.73 61.87
N MET A 21 -42.38 -28.81 60.94
CA MET A 21 -42.49 -27.37 61.18
C MET A 21 -43.94 -26.89 61.28
N ALA A 22 -44.14 -25.86 62.12
CA ALA A 22 -45.41 -25.16 62.20
C ALA A 22 -45.66 -24.30 60.94
N ARG A 23 -46.94 -24.09 60.60
CA ARG A 23 -47.36 -23.32 59.43
C ARG A 23 -46.75 -21.92 59.39
N ASP A 24 -46.68 -21.24 60.53
CA ASP A 24 -46.16 -19.87 60.61
C ASP A 24 -44.65 -19.80 60.38
N GLU A 25 -43.90 -20.81 60.85
CA GLU A 25 -42.46 -20.92 60.58
C GLU A 25 -42.19 -21.21 59.10
N PHE A 26 -43.03 -22.04 58.46
CA PHE A 26 -42.94 -22.30 57.03
C PHE A 26 -43.18 -21.02 56.21
N ILE A 27 -44.20 -20.23 56.57
CA ILE A 27 -44.49 -18.94 55.91
C ILE A 27 -43.29 -17.99 56.05
N LEU A 28 -42.67 -17.93 57.24
CA LEU A 28 -41.50 -17.08 57.47
C LEU A 28 -40.31 -17.50 56.60
N ARG A 29 -40.03 -18.81 56.52
CA ARG A 29 -38.96 -19.37 55.69
C ARG A 29 -39.22 -19.20 54.20
N TRP A 30 -40.47 -19.32 53.76
CA TRP A 30 -40.88 -19.05 52.39
C TRP A 30 -40.63 -17.60 51.99
N LYS A 31 -41.07 -16.64 52.81
CA LYS A 31 -40.83 -15.20 52.57
C LYS A 31 -39.33 -14.87 52.49
N GLN A 32 -38.52 -15.52 53.32
CA GLN A 32 -37.07 -15.33 53.29
C GLN A 32 -36.44 -15.93 52.01
N TYR A 33 -36.98 -17.04 51.50
CA TYR A 33 -36.57 -17.60 50.22
C TYR A 33 -37.02 -16.73 49.03
N GLU A 34 -38.25 -16.20 49.07
CA GLU A 34 -38.79 -15.27 48.07
C GLU A 34 -37.92 -14.00 47.98
N ALA A 35 -37.57 -13.40 49.12
CA ALA A 35 -36.65 -12.26 49.16
C ALA A 35 -35.26 -12.59 48.59
N TYR A 36 -34.75 -13.80 48.84
CA TYR A 36 -33.49 -14.27 48.25
C TYR A 36 -33.59 -14.40 46.72
N VAL A 37 -34.68 -14.99 46.21
CA VAL A 37 -34.91 -15.13 44.77
C VAL A 37 -35.01 -13.75 44.12
N GLN A 38 -35.79 -12.83 44.70
CA GLN A 38 -35.95 -11.48 44.17
C GLN A 38 -34.63 -10.71 44.12
N ALA A 39 -33.77 -10.86 45.14
CA ALA A 39 -32.44 -10.25 45.14
C ALA A 39 -31.50 -10.85 44.08
N LEU A 40 -31.60 -12.17 43.83
CA LEU A 40 -30.85 -12.82 42.76
C LEU A 40 -31.32 -12.40 41.38
N GLU A 41 -32.64 -12.31 41.17
CA GLU A 41 -33.24 -11.86 39.92
C GLU A 41 -32.82 -10.42 39.60
N GLY A 42 -32.82 -9.53 40.61
CA GLY A 42 -32.31 -8.16 40.48
C GLY A 42 -30.84 -8.12 40.05
N LYS A 43 -29.97 -8.90 40.71
CA LYS A 43 -28.55 -8.99 40.31
C LYS A 43 -28.36 -9.54 38.90
N TYR A 44 -29.17 -10.52 38.50
CA TYR A 44 -29.12 -11.07 37.15
C TYR A 44 -29.56 -10.04 36.11
N THR A 45 -30.61 -9.26 36.38
CA THR A 45 -31.03 -8.18 35.48
C THR A 45 -29.96 -7.10 35.37
N ASP A 46 -29.31 -6.71 36.48
CA ASP A 46 -28.24 -5.71 36.44
C ASP A 46 -27.01 -6.19 35.63
N LEU A 47 -26.63 -7.46 35.80
CA LEU A 47 -25.55 -8.08 35.03
C LEU A 47 -25.90 -8.22 33.55
N ASN A 48 -27.15 -8.57 33.24
CA ASN A 48 -27.61 -8.79 31.87
C ASN A 48 -27.87 -7.45 31.13
N SER A 49 -28.24 -6.41 31.86
CA SER A 49 -28.37 -5.03 31.36
C SER A 49 -27.04 -4.32 31.18
N ASN A 50 -25.92 -5.04 31.20
CA ASN A 50 -24.59 -4.49 30.87
C ASN A 50 -24.43 -4.22 29.37
N ASP A 51 -25.37 -3.44 28.83
CA ASP A 51 -25.38 -2.92 27.47
C ASP A 51 -24.11 -2.12 27.20
N GLY A 52 -23.55 -1.44 28.21
CA GLY A 52 -22.31 -0.67 28.07
C GLY A 52 -21.08 -1.52 27.73
N LEU A 53 -20.91 -2.69 28.37
CA LEU A 53 -19.82 -3.60 27.99
C LEU A 53 -20.03 -4.15 26.59
N ARG A 54 -21.26 -4.58 26.26
CA ARG A 54 -21.57 -5.11 24.92
C ARG A 54 -21.33 -4.06 23.83
N GLU A 55 -21.80 -2.84 24.03
CA GLU A 55 -21.58 -1.72 23.11
C GLU A 55 -20.08 -1.39 22.97
N SER A 56 -19.33 -1.41 24.08
CA SER A 56 -17.88 -1.17 24.03
C SER A 56 -17.12 -2.27 23.27
N GLU A 57 -17.53 -3.52 23.41
CA GLU A 57 -16.96 -4.66 22.70
C GLU A 57 -17.26 -4.58 21.20
N GLU A 58 -18.51 -4.28 20.85
CA GLU A 58 -18.94 -4.09 19.46
C GLU A 58 -18.20 -2.92 18.80
N LYS A 59 -18.04 -1.81 19.52
CA LYS A 59 -17.30 -0.64 19.05
C LYS A 59 -15.82 -0.94 18.82
N LEU A 60 -15.19 -1.69 19.72
CA LEU A 60 -13.81 -2.13 19.56
C LEU A 60 -13.67 -3.04 18.33
N LYS A 61 -14.56 -4.03 18.18
CA LYS A 61 -14.60 -4.91 16.99
C LYS A 61 -14.81 -4.15 15.69
N GLN A 62 -15.63 -3.09 15.72
CA GLN A 62 -15.86 -2.23 14.57
C GLN A 62 -14.59 -1.43 14.22
N GLN A 63 -13.92 -0.84 15.20
CA GLN A 63 -12.64 -0.14 15.01
C GLN A 63 -11.56 -1.06 14.44
N THR A 64 -11.44 -2.29 14.94
CA THR A 64 -10.47 -3.27 14.41
C THR A 64 -10.76 -3.58 12.94
N ARG A 65 -12.01 -3.86 12.58
CA ARG A 65 -12.38 -4.11 11.17
C ARG A 65 -12.11 -2.90 10.27
N GLU A 66 -12.39 -1.70 10.74
CA GLU A 66 -12.12 -0.47 9.97
C GLU A 66 -10.62 -0.28 9.71
N LEU A 67 -9.77 -0.55 10.72
CA LEU A 67 -8.32 -0.53 10.56
C LEU A 67 -7.83 -1.56 9.54
N GLU A 68 -8.32 -2.80 9.62
CA GLU A 68 -7.96 -3.86 8.67
C GLU A 68 -8.36 -3.49 7.23
N VAL A 69 -9.56 -2.93 7.04
CA VAL A 69 -10.04 -2.46 5.73
C VAL A 69 -9.18 -1.30 5.22
N GLN A 70 -8.81 -0.35 6.09
CA GLN A 70 -7.96 0.77 5.73
C GLN A 70 -6.55 0.30 5.33
N GLU A 71 -5.97 -0.66 6.05
CA GLU A 71 -4.66 -1.23 5.75
C GLU A 71 -4.68 -1.97 4.40
N CYS A 72 -5.71 -2.80 4.18
CA CYS A 72 -5.91 -3.49 2.89
C CYS A 72 -6.06 -2.50 1.73
N SER A 73 -6.86 -1.44 1.91
CA SER A 73 -7.02 -0.37 0.91
C SER A 73 -5.68 0.30 0.57
N THR A 74 -4.88 0.60 1.60
CA THR A 74 -3.54 1.17 1.45
C THR A 74 -2.61 0.25 0.66
N GLN A 75 -2.61 -1.05 0.98
CA GLN A 75 -1.79 -2.04 0.29
C GLN A 75 -2.20 -2.22 -1.18
N ILE A 76 -3.52 -2.21 -1.47
CA ILE A 76 -4.03 -2.22 -2.84
C ILE A 76 -3.58 -0.98 -3.61
N GLN A 77 -3.65 0.20 -2.99
CA GLN A 77 -3.21 1.44 -3.64
C GLN A 77 -1.71 1.40 -3.96
N TYR A 78 -0.90 0.93 -3.02
CA TYR A 78 0.54 0.74 -3.24
C TYR A 78 0.80 -0.23 -4.39
N LEU A 79 0.17 -1.41 -4.37
CA LEU A 79 0.33 -2.40 -5.44
C LEU A 79 -0.11 -1.85 -6.79
N LYS A 80 -1.22 -1.11 -6.86
CA LYS A 80 -1.65 -0.43 -8.09
C LYS A 80 -0.59 0.55 -8.58
N GLN A 81 0.04 1.31 -7.69
CA GLN A 81 1.09 2.26 -8.06
C GLN A 81 2.34 1.56 -8.59
N VAL A 82 2.80 0.50 -7.95
CA VAL A 82 4.00 -0.26 -8.35
C VAL A 82 3.76 -1.08 -9.61
N GLN A 83 2.54 -1.61 -9.78
CA GLN A 83 2.21 -2.51 -10.87
C GLN A 83 1.73 -1.80 -12.14
N GLN A 84 1.35 -0.51 -12.08
CA GLN A 84 0.97 0.27 -13.27
C GLN A 84 2.20 0.45 -14.18
N PRO A 85 2.33 -0.31 -15.29
CA PRO A 85 3.39 -0.07 -16.24
C PRO A 85 3.01 1.22 -16.96
N SER A 86 3.97 2.13 -17.15
CA SER A 86 3.70 3.35 -17.91
C SER A 86 3.15 2.99 -19.28
N VAL A 87 2.30 3.85 -19.86
CA VAL A 87 1.73 3.64 -21.20
C VAL A 87 2.85 3.42 -22.24
N ALA A 88 4.04 4.00 -22.04
CA ALA A 88 5.22 3.75 -22.88
C ALA A 88 5.76 2.31 -22.74
N GLN A 89 5.84 1.78 -21.52
CA GLN A 89 6.24 0.38 -21.28
C GLN A 89 5.19 -0.60 -21.83
N LEU A 90 3.89 -0.32 -21.64
CA LEU A 90 2.81 -1.12 -22.23
C LEU A 90 2.89 -1.15 -23.76
N ARG A 91 3.07 0.02 -24.39
CA ARG A 91 3.27 0.12 -25.84
C ARG A 91 4.50 -0.68 -26.29
N SER A 92 5.60 -0.61 -25.54
CA SER A 92 6.79 -1.43 -25.80
C SER A 92 6.45 -2.92 -25.75
N THR A 93 5.74 -3.41 -24.72
CA THR A 93 5.38 -4.83 -24.62
C THR A 93 4.37 -5.33 -25.66
N MET A 94 3.58 -4.42 -26.26
CA MET A 94 2.61 -4.76 -27.30
C MET A 94 3.21 -4.79 -28.72
N VAL A 95 4.39 -4.20 -28.90
CA VAL A 95 5.14 -4.30 -30.15
C VAL A 95 5.97 -5.59 -30.08
N ASP A 96 6.01 -6.32 -31.20
CA ASP A 96 6.82 -7.53 -31.31
C ASP A 96 8.27 -7.28 -30.85
N PRO A 97 8.89 -8.19 -30.05
CA PRO A 97 10.23 -8.00 -29.53
C PRO A 97 11.30 -7.70 -30.60
N ALA A 98 11.19 -8.31 -31.79
CA ALA A 98 12.13 -8.06 -32.87
C ALA A 98 11.94 -6.66 -33.46
N ILE A 99 10.69 -6.23 -33.61
CA ILE A 99 10.35 -4.87 -34.08
C ILE A 99 10.88 -3.81 -33.11
N ASN A 100 10.72 -4.00 -31.80
CA ASN A 100 11.28 -3.09 -30.80
C ASN A 100 12.80 -2.98 -30.90
N LEU A 101 13.49 -4.10 -31.11
CA LEU A 101 14.93 -4.12 -31.24
C LEU A 101 15.40 -3.26 -32.42
N PHE A 102 14.69 -3.31 -33.56
CA PHE A 102 14.98 -2.44 -34.70
C PHE A 102 14.75 -0.96 -34.37
N PHE A 103 13.68 -0.61 -33.67
CA PHE A 103 13.45 0.77 -33.24
C PHE A 103 14.55 1.29 -32.30
N PHE A 104 15.03 0.46 -31.36
CA PHE A 104 16.14 0.82 -30.50
C PHE A 104 17.43 1.01 -31.30
N LYS A 105 17.71 0.12 -32.25
CA LYS A 105 18.89 0.22 -33.10
C LYS A 105 18.87 1.48 -33.96
N MET A 106 17.75 1.76 -34.64
CA MET A 106 17.58 2.97 -35.45
C MET A 106 17.73 4.25 -34.62
N LYS A 107 17.18 4.30 -33.41
CA LYS A 107 17.37 5.44 -32.50
C LYS A 107 18.84 5.61 -32.11
N GLY A 108 19.55 4.52 -31.81
CA GLY A 108 20.97 4.57 -31.48
C GLY A 108 21.84 5.04 -32.65
N GLU A 109 21.59 4.51 -33.85
CA GLU A 109 22.28 4.93 -35.07
C GLU A 109 22.02 6.42 -35.37
N LEU A 110 20.79 6.89 -35.19
CA LEU A 110 20.44 8.30 -35.39
C LEU A 110 21.18 9.21 -34.39
N GLU A 111 21.17 8.88 -33.09
CA GLU A 111 21.88 9.69 -32.09
C GLU A 111 23.38 9.71 -32.34
N GLN A 112 23.97 8.56 -32.68
CA GLN A 112 25.38 8.48 -33.03
C GLN A 112 25.73 9.36 -34.23
N THR A 113 24.90 9.37 -35.27
CA THR A 113 25.15 10.26 -36.42
C THR A 113 25.03 11.73 -36.08
N LYS A 114 24.13 12.07 -35.14
CA LYS A 114 23.96 13.44 -34.66
C LYS A 114 25.17 13.90 -33.84
N ASP A 115 25.68 13.06 -32.93
CA ASP A 115 26.89 13.35 -32.16
C ASP A 115 28.10 13.54 -33.07
N ASN A 116 28.27 12.65 -34.06
CA ASN A 116 29.35 12.76 -35.04
C ASN A 116 29.26 14.06 -35.86
N LEU A 117 28.04 14.47 -36.25
CA LEU A 117 27.81 15.71 -36.98
C LEU A 117 28.13 16.93 -36.11
N GLU A 118 27.70 16.93 -34.85
CA GLU A 118 28.02 17.98 -33.89
C GLU A 118 29.53 18.09 -33.66
N GLN A 119 30.22 16.96 -33.49
CA GLN A 119 31.67 16.93 -33.37
C GLN A 119 32.34 17.49 -34.63
N ALA A 120 31.96 17.02 -35.82
CA ALA A 120 32.53 17.51 -37.07
C ALA A 120 32.28 19.02 -37.27
N GLN A 121 31.11 19.51 -36.87
CA GLN A 121 30.77 20.92 -36.90
C GLN A 121 31.61 21.73 -35.90
N ASN A 122 31.81 21.21 -34.69
CA ASN A 122 32.64 21.83 -33.66
C ASN A 122 34.10 21.90 -34.11
N GLU A 123 34.64 20.82 -34.68
CA GLU A 123 35.97 20.80 -35.27
C GLU A 123 36.09 21.82 -36.39
N LEU A 124 35.19 21.82 -37.38
CA LEU A 124 35.19 22.82 -38.47
C LEU A 124 35.14 24.25 -37.94
N SER A 125 34.34 24.48 -36.91
CA SER A 125 34.27 25.78 -36.24
C SER A 125 35.61 26.13 -35.57
N ALA A 126 36.29 25.18 -34.93
CA ALA A 126 37.61 25.38 -34.33
C ALA A 126 38.67 25.70 -35.40
N TRP A 127 38.65 25.01 -36.54
CA TRP A 127 39.55 25.28 -37.67
C TRP A 127 39.36 26.69 -38.25
N LYS A 128 38.14 27.24 -38.21
CA LYS A 128 37.88 28.64 -38.61
C LYS A 128 38.66 29.66 -37.76
N PHE A 129 39.07 29.30 -36.56
CA PHE A 129 39.77 30.17 -35.62
C PHE A 129 41.27 29.87 -35.46
N MET A 130 41.84 28.94 -36.25
CA MET A 130 43.29 28.70 -36.23
C MET A 130 44.04 29.84 -36.94
N PRO A 131 45.04 30.47 -36.29
CA PRO A 131 45.79 31.55 -36.89
C PRO A 131 46.91 30.99 -37.78
N ASP A 132 46.56 30.50 -38.97
CA ASP A 132 47.55 30.39 -40.06
C ASP A 132 46.88 30.49 -41.44
N ARG A 133 46.60 31.73 -41.84
CA ARG A 133 46.64 32.13 -43.26
C ARG A 133 47.85 33.05 -43.45
N GLY A 134 49.02 32.61 -43.00
CA GLY A 134 50.22 33.43 -42.93
C GLY A 134 51.51 32.64 -43.12
N LEU A 135 51.88 32.48 -44.40
CA LEU A 135 53.24 32.38 -44.94
C LEU A 135 53.86 30.99 -45.21
N MET A 136 54.37 30.91 -46.46
CA MET A 136 55.46 30.08 -47.00
C MET A 136 55.14 28.72 -47.63
N ALA A 137 54.93 28.73 -48.95
CA ALA A 137 55.70 27.88 -49.86
C ALA A 137 55.84 28.61 -51.21
N SER A 138 57.01 29.21 -51.40
CA SER A 138 57.46 29.85 -52.64
C SER A 138 57.79 28.82 -53.73
N ASP A 139 57.69 29.29 -54.98
CA ASP A 139 58.43 28.92 -56.18
C ASP A 139 58.54 27.45 -56.61
N SER A 140 57.91 27.14 -57.74
CA SER A 140 58.40 26.18 -58.73
C SER A 140 57.88 26.54 -60.11
N THR A 141 58.77 27.16 -60.89
CA THR A 141 58.68 27.49 -62.30
C THR A 141 58.53 26.24 -63.19
N GLU A 142 57.78 26.41 -64.29
CA GLU A 142 57.75 25.70 -65.59
C GLU A 142 58.45 24.33 -65.76
N GLU A 143 57.72 23.33 -66.29
CA GLU A 143 58.05 22.78 -67.62
C GLU A 143 56.96 21.84 -68.19
N VAL A 144 56.92 21.85 -69.52
CA VAL A 144 56.04 21.16 -70.47
C VAL A 144 56.32 19.66 -70.51
N THR A 145 55.30 18.79 -70.72
CA THR A 145 55.23 17.84 -71.85
C THR A 145 54.10 16.80 -71.74
N THR A 146 53.39 16.67 -72.87
CA THR A 146 52.85 15.45 -73.49
C THR A 146 51.68 14.68 -72.87
N SER A 147 50.53 14.98 -73.47
CA SER A 147 49.45 14.09 -73.91
C SER A 147 49.82 12.60 -74.16
N GLU A 148 49.01 11.69 -73.59
CA GLU A 148 48.59 10.40 -74.18
C GLU A 148 47.27 9.98 -73.49
N LYS A 149 46.08 10.18 -74.08
CA LYS A 149 45.27 9.20 -74.87
C LYS A 149 45.24 7.78 -74.24
N PHE A 150 44.13 7.06 -74.06
CA PHE A 150 42.72 7.14 -74.48
C PHE A 150 42.00 5.87 -73.89
N PRO A 151 40.84 5.37 -74.37
CA PRO A 151 39.48 5.76 -73.99
C PRO A 151 38.60 4.56 -73.50
N PHE A 152 37.35 4.86 -73.13
CA PHE A 152 36.16 3.97 -72.94
C PHE A 152 36.31 2.61 -72.25
#